data_AF-A0A1G2W8X1-F1
#
_entry.id   AF-A0A1G2W8X1-F1
#
_cell.length_a   1.000
_cell.length_b   1.000
_cell.length_c   1.000
_cell.angle_alpha   90.00
_cell.angle_beta   90.00
_cell.angle_gamma   90.00
#
_symmetry.space_group_name_H-M   'P 1'
#
loop_
_entity.id
_entity.type
_entity.pdbx_description
1 polymer ?
#
loop_
_entity_poly.entity_id
_entity_poly.type
_entity_poly.pdbx_seq_one_letter_code
_entity_poly.pdbx_strand_id
1 'polypeptide(L)' 'MDPISTARYGLMAASRRFEASAVNIATMGVEGEPEVDLAKETVGMIEAKTAFSANLSVIRFAQDMWDSLLQLQSR' A
#
# COMPACT_ATOMS: atom_id res chain seq x y z
N MET A 1 -19.18 7.42 2.34
CA MET A 1 -17.76 7.02 2.29
C MET A 1 -17.54 6.40 0.91
N ASP A 2 -16.68 6.97 0.06
CA ASP A 2 -16.39 6.43 -1.26
C ASP A 2 -15.26 5.38 -1.15
N PRO A 3 -15.51 4.10 -1.51
CA PRO A 3 -14.51 3.03 -1.38
C PRO A 3 -13.25 3.28 -2.20
N ILE A 4 -13.35 3.96 -3.36
CA ILE A 4 -12.17 4.31 -4.18
C ILE A 4 -11.33 5.34 -3.45
N SER A 5 -11.96 6.38 -2.90
CA SER A 5 -11.28 7.40 -2.11
C SER A 5 -10.57 6.77 -0.89
N THR A 6 -11.24 5.90 -0.14
CA THR A 6 -10.63 5.18 0.99
C THR A 6 -9.45 4.32 0.56
N ALA A 7 -9.60 3.54 -0.51
CA ALA A 7 -8.51 2.69 -1.03
C ALA A 7 -7.31 3.51 -1.51
N ARG A 8 -7.54 4.66 -2.14
CA ARG A 8 -6.47 5.59 -2.55
C ARG A 8 -5.69 6.14 -1.35
N TYR A 9 -6.37 6.56 -0.30
CA TYR A 9 -5.71 6.97 0.94
C TYR A 9 -4.90 5.80 1.54
N GLY A 10 -5.47 4.60 1.54
CA GLY A 10 -4.79 3.39 1.99
C GLY A 10 -3.52 3.08 1.19
N LEU A 11 -3.54 3.23 -0.14
CA LEU A 11 -2.36 3.08 -0.99
C LEU A 11 -1.26 4.07 -0.62
N MET A 12 -1.60 5.36 -0.48
CA MET A 12 -0.62 6.39 -0.11
C MET A 12 -0.01 6.13 1.27
N ALA A 13 -0.82 5.71 2.23
CA ALA A 13 -0.35 5.37 3.57
C ALA A 13 0.58 4.14 3.54
N ALA A 14 0.22 3.10 2.79
CA ALA A 14 1.03 1.91 2.61
C ALA A 14 2.38 2.23 1.93
N SER A 15 2.39 3.04 0.88
CA SER A 15 3.62 3.49 0.21
C SER A 15 4.55 4.23 1.17
N ARG A 16 4.04 5.19 1.94
CA ARG A 16 4.84 5.93 2.93
C ARG A 16 5.43 5.02 4.00
N ARG A 17 4.66 4.03 4.47
CA ARG A 17 5.15 3.07 5.46
C ARG A 17 6.24 2.18 4.89
N PHE A 18 6.09 1.72 3.65
CA PHE A 18 7.11 0.94 2.96
C PHE A 18 8.40 1.75 2.79
N GLU A 19 8.29 2.99 2.33
CA GLU A 19 9.42 3.91 2.18
C GLU A 19 10.15 4.16 3.50
N ALA A 20 9.41 4.39 4.59
CA ALA A 20 9.99 4.59 5.92
C ALA A 20 10.84 3.38 6.37
N SER A 21 10.30 2.16 6.26
CA SER A 21 11.07 0.95 6.59
C SER A 21 12.28 0.75 5.69
N ALA A 22 12.15 1.05 4.39
CA ALA A 22 13.28 0.97 3.46
C ALA A 22 14.39 1.98 3.79
N VAL A 23 14.03 3.21 4.19
CA VAL A 23 14.98 4.23 4.63
C VAL A 23 15.68 3.79 5.92
N ASN A 24 14.93 3.29 6.91
CA ASN A 24 15.53 2.78 8.15
C ASN A 24 16.55 1.67 7.89
N ILE A 25 16.24 0.73 6.99
CA ILE A 25 17.19 -0.32 6.61
C ILE A 25 18.41 0.29 5.90
N ALA A 26 18.21 1.29 5.04
CA ALA A 26 19.29 1.94 4.31
C ALA A 26 20.25 2.74 5.20
N THR A 27 19.78 3.26 6.34
CA THR A 27 20.62 3.97 7.33
C THR A 27 21.27 3.04 8.34
N MET A 28 21.07 1.72 8.24
CA MET A 28 21.70 0.76 9.14
C MET A 28 23.23 0.87 9.09
N GLY A 29 23.85 1.07 10.26
CA GLY A 29 25.30 1.17 10.41
C GLY A 29 25.88 2.57 10.15
N VAL A 30 25.03 3.58 9.93
CA VAL A 30 25.45 4.98 9.90
C VAL A 30 25.76 5.46 11.32
N GLU A 31 26.92 6.09 11.51
CA GLU A 31 27.33 6.62 12.81
C GLU A 31 26.36 7.71 13.30
N GLY A 32 25.88 7.58 14.54
CA GLY A 32 24.91 8.50 15.14
C GLY A 32 23.44 8.16 14.90
N GLU A 33 23.14 7.16 14.06
CA GLU A 33 21.78 6.65 13.86
C GLU A 33 21.43 5.52 14.86
N PRO A 34 20.15 5.34 15.23
CA PRO A 34 19.71 4.24 16.10
C PRO A 34 19.99 2.86 15.50
N GLU A 35 20.13 1.86 16.37
CA GLU A 35 20.22 0.45 15.95
C GLU A 35 18.92 0.01 15.24
N VAL A 36 19.06 -0.63 14.09
CA VAL A 36 17.95 -1.03 13.23
C VAL A 36 17.62 -2.51 13.44
N ASP A 37 16.38 -2.80 13.85
CA ASP A 37 15.86 -4.17 13.86
C ASP A 37 15.42 -4.59 12.45
N LEU A 38 16.32 -5.28 11.74
CA LEU A 38 16.08 -5.76 10.38
C LEU A 38 14.86 -6.67 10.27
N ALA A 39 14.59 -7.51 11.26
CA ALA A 39 13.47 -8.43 11.21
C ALA A 39 12.15 -7.64 11.28
N LYS A 40 12.08 -6.68 12.20
CA LYS A 40 10.92 -5.79 12.33
C LYS A 40 10.69 -4.93 11.10
N GLU A 41 11.73 -4.32 10.53
CA GLU A 41 11.59 -3.49 9.33
C GLU A 41 11.19 -4.31 8.10
N THR A 42 11.71 -5.53 7.96
CA THR A 42 11.31 -6.43 6.88
C THR A 42 9.85 -6.84 6.99
N VAL A 43 9.38 -7.19 8.20
CA VAL A 43 7.95 -7.46 8.44
C VAL A 43 7.11 -6.23 8.14
N GLY A 44 7.56 -5.04 8.54
CA GLY A 44 6.91 -3.76 8.22
C GLY A 44 6.73 -3.54 6.71
N MET A 45 7.75 -3.84 5.92
CA MET A 45 7.67 -3.78 4.45
C MET A 45 6.68 -4.82 3.87
N ILE A 46 6.63 -6.04 4.41
CA ILE A 46 5.69 -7.08 3.98
C ILE A 46 4.25 -6.67 4.30
N GLU A 47 4.00 -6.15 5.50
CA GLU A 47 2.68 -5.63 5.89
C GLU A 47 2.25 -4.47 4.98
N ALA A 48 3.14 -3.52 4.73
CA ALA A 48 2.88 -2.38 3.84
C ALA A 48 2.57 -2.84 2.40
N LYS A 49 3.35 -3.79 1.86
CA LYS A 49 3.09 -4.40 0.55
C LYS A 49 1.73 -5.10 0.50
N THR A 50 1.39 -5.84 1.54
CA THR A 50 0.10 -6.55 1.63
C THR A 50 -1.06 -5.57 1.68
N ALA A 51 -0.96 -4.51 2.49
CA ALA A 51 -1.96 -3.46 2.56
C ALA A 51 -2.10 -2.70 1.22
N PHE A 52 -0.99 -2.46 0.53
CA PHE A 52 -1.02 -1.87 -0.81
C PHE A 52 -1.80 -2.76 -1.79
N SER A 53 -1.48 -4.05 -1.85
CA SER A 53 -2.18 -5.01 -2.72
C SER A 53 -3.68 -5.11 -2.38
N ALA A 54 -4.04 -5.12 -1.09
CA ALA A 54 -5.43 -5.16 -0.66
C ALA A 54 -6.22 -3.92 -1.15
N ASN A 55 -5.67 -2.71 -0.98
CA ASN A 55 -6.30 -1.48 -1.47
C ASN A 55 -6.40 -1.46 -3.00
N LEU A 56 -5.39 -1.96 -3.71
CA LEU A 56 -5.43 -2.08 -5.17
C LEU A 56 -6.56 -3.02 -5.64
N SER A 57 -6.76 -4.15 -4.97
CA SER A 57 -7.87 -5.06 -5.29
C SER A 57 -9.24 -4.42 -5.13
N VAL A 58 -9.44 -3.55 -4.12
CA VAL A 58 -10.69 -2.80 -3.97
C VAL A 58 -10.92 -1.84 -5.14
N ILE A 59 -9.88 -1.15 -5.60
CA ILE A 59 -9.98 -0.24 -6.76
C ILE A 59 -10.33 -1.03 -8.02
N ARG A 60 -9.66 -2.17 -8.26
CA ARG A 60 -9.96 -3.04 -9.41
C ARG A 60 -11.39 -3.55 -9.38
N PHE A 61 -11.85 -4.02 -8.23
CA PHE A 61 -13.22 -4.46 -8.06
C PHE A 61 -14.23 -3.35 -8.36
N ALA A 62 -13.96 -2.13 -7.91
CA ALA A 62 -14.80 -0.99 -8.25
C ALA A 62 -14.82 -0.73 -9.77
N GLN A 63 -13.68 -0.82 -10.45
CA GLN A 63 -13.60 -0.70 -11.92
C GLN A 63 -14.40 -1.79 -12.63
N ASP A 64 -14.27 -3.05 -12.21
CA ASP A 64 -15.00 -4.19 -12.80
C ASP A 64 -16.54 -3.99 -12.68
N MET A 65 -17.00 -3.41 -11.56
CA MET A 65 -18.41 -3.06 -11.38
C MET A 65 -18.86 -1.95 -12.34
N TRP A 66 -18.06 -0.90 -12.52
CA TRP A 66 -18.35 0.17 -13.49
C TRP A 66 -18.42 -0.37 -14.92
N ASP A 67 -17.48 -1.22 -15.31
CA ASP A 67 -17.46 -1.84 -16.64
C ASP A 67 -18.69 -2.74 -16.86
N SER A 68 -19.10 -3.48 -15.83
CA SER A 68 -20.31 -4.30 -15.88
C SER A 68 -21.58 -3.46 -16.11
N LEU A 69 -21.68 -2.28 -15.49
CA LEU A 69 -22.80 -1.36 -15.71
C LEU A 69 -22.80 -0.78 -17.13
N LEU A 70 -21.64 -0.40 -17.64
CA LEU A 70 -21.50 0.10 -19.02
C LEU A 70 -21.90 -0.96 -20.05
N GLN A 71 -21.50 -2.21 -19.84
CA GLN A 71 -21.89 -3.33 -20.70
C GLN A 71 -23.40 -3.55 -20.72
N LEU A 72 -24.07 -3.43 -19.56
CA LEU A 72 -25.53 -3.54 -19.48
C LEU A 72 -26.25 -2.42 -20.24
N GLN A 73 -25.76 -1.18 -20.19
CA GLN A 73 -26.35 -0.05 -20.93
C GLN A 73 -26.16 -0.17 -22.44
N SER A 74 -25.06 -0.76 -22.89
CA SER A 74 -24.74 -0.91 -24.32
C SER A 74 -25.53 -2.02 -25.03
N ARG A 75 -26.39 -2.74 -24.31
CA ARG A 75 -27.32 -3.75 -24.82
C ARG A 75 -28.71 -3.17 -25.02
#